data_AF-A0A0C5D101-F1
#
_entry.id   AF-A0A0C5D101-F1
#
_cell.length_a   1.000
_cell.length_b   1.000
_cell.length_c   1.000
_cell.angle_alpha   90.00
_cell.angle_beta   90.00
_cell.angle_gamma   90.00
#
_symmetry.space_group_name_H-M   'P 1'
#
loop_
_entity.id
_entity.type
_entity.pdbx_description
1 polymer ?
#
loop_
_entity_poly.entity_id
_entity_poly.type
_entity_poly.pdbx_seq_one_letter_code
_entity_poly.pdbx_strand_id
1 'polypeptide(L)'
;MFRLSAFRERLLEWYNNNPGCIVPEFRRREVIRTVEKGLNDLSVSRTREAVQDWAIPVPGNPNHCIYVWLDALSNYYTASRLRLGKSGEELELVEDHRVLERFPADIHVIGKDILKFHAIYWPAFLISAGLPLPKTIVAHGWWTKD
;
A
#
# COMPACT_ATOMS: atom_id res chain seq x y z
N MET A 1 -12.29 10.36 5.86
CA MET A 1 -10.83 10.61 5.90
C MET A 1 -10.16 9.44 6.59
N PHE A 2 -8.97 9.05 6.15
CA PHE A 2 -8.06 8.17 6.89
C PHE A 2 -7.10 9.04 7.71
N ARG A 3 -6.98 8.75 9.01
CA ARG A 3 -6.21 9.55 9.98
C ARG A 3 -4.71 9.32 9.86
N LEU A 4 -4.14 9.51 8.66
CA LEU A 4 -2.73 9.25 8.36
C LEU A 4 -1.79 10.02 9.29
N SER A 5 -2.19 11.23 9.73
CA SER A 5 -1.43 12.03 10.69
C SER A 5 -1.09 11.27 11.98
N ALA A 6 -1.97 10.37 12.44
CA ALA A 6 -1.78 9.58 13.64
C ALA A 6 -0.75 8.44 13.50
N PHE A 7 -0.25 8.17 12.29
CA PHE A 7 0.66 7.05 12.02
C PHE A 7 2.14 7.47 11.94
N ARG A 8 2.45 8.77 12.09
CA ARG A 8 3.82 9.31 11.99
C ARG A 8 4.83 8.51 12.82
N GLU A 9 4.60 8.38 14.13
CA GLU A 9 5.56 7.72 15.02
C GLU A 9 5.74 6.23 14.69
N ARG A 10 4.65 5.51 14.43
CA ARG A 10 4.68 4.08 14.09
C ARG A 10 5.42 3.81 12.77
N LEU A 11 5.30 4.71 11.80
CA LEU A 11 6.04 4.65 10.55
C LEU A 11 7.54 4.90 10.78
N LEU A 12 7.89 5.94 11.54
CA LEU A 12 9.29 6.26 11.87
C LEU A 12 9.97 5.11 12.63
N GLU A 13 9.26 4.53 13.59
CA GLU A 13 9.71 3.33 14.32
C GLU A 13 9.99 2.16 13.34
N TRP A 14 9.06 1.89 12.42
CA TRP A 14 9.26 0.84 11.42
C TRP A 14 10.51 1.08 10.57
N TYR A 15 10.73 2.30 10.06
CA TYR A 15 11.91 2.61 9.25
C TYR A 15 13.22 2.49 10.03
N ASN A 16 13.21 2.82 11.33
CA ASN A 16 14.39 2.77 12.21
C ASN A 16 14.74 1.33 12.59
N ASN A 17 13.74 0.51 12.93
CA ASN A 17 13.93 -0.88 13.32
C ASN A 17 14.25 -1.78 12.11
N ASN A 18 13.95 -1.32 10.89
CA ASN A 18 14.17 -2.08 9.65
C ASN A 18 14.94 -1.21 8.64
N PRO A 19 16.25 -0.98 8.83
CA PRO A 19 17.02 -0.09 7.95
C PRO A 19 17.07 -0.55 6.48
N GLY A 20 16.82 -1.83 6.20
CA GLY A 20 16.72 -2.39 4.85
C GLY A 20 15.31 -2.39 4.24
N CYS A 21 14.30 -1.81 4.89
CA CYS A 21 12.91 -1.89 4.40
C CYS A 21 12.64 -1.09 3.13
N ILE A 22 13.50 -0.13 2.78
CA ILE A 22 13.38 0.67 1.55
C ILE A 22 14.76 0.74 0.89
N VAL A 23 14.82 0.40 -0.39
CA VAL A 23 16.03 0.38 -1.21
C VAL A 23 15.79 1.20 -2.47
N PRO A 24 16.76 2.01 -2.93
CA PRO A 24 18.07 2.29 -2.33
C PRO A 24 18.00 3.25 -1.12
N GLU A 25 19.05 3.27 -0.31
CA GLU A 25 19.10 4.01 0.97
C GLU A 25 18.80 5.52 0.82
N PHE A 26 19.16 6.17 -0.30
CA PHE A 26 18.80 7.58 -0.48
C PHE A 26 17.27 7.79 -0.58
N ARG A 27 16.53 6.84 -1.16
CA ARG A 27 15.06 6.85 -1.20
C ARG A 27 14.47 6.63 0.18
N ARG A 28 15.06 5.75 0.98
CA ARG A 28 14.68 5.57 2.38
C ARG A 28 14.77 6.88 3.16
N ARG A 29 15.89 7.60 3.03
CA ARG A 29 16.07 8.91 3.68
C ARG A 29 15.08 9.96 3.19
N GLU A 30 14.73 9.97 1.90
CA GLU A 30 13.69 10.85 1.37
C GLU A 30 12.35 10.61 2.07
N VAL A 31 11.92 9.35 2.17
CA VAL A 31 10.68 8.96 2.85
C VAL A 31 10.71 9.36 4.33
N ILE A 32 11.78 9.05 5.05
CA ILE A 32 11.93 9.41 6.47
C ILE A 32 11.79 10.92 6.66
N ARG A 33 12.53 11.72 5.89
CA ARG A 33 12.44 13.20 5.96
C ARG A 33 11.05 13.72 5.65
N THR A 34 10.31 13.09 4.73
CA THR A 34 8.92 13.45 4.45
C THR A 34 8.03 13.18 5.65
N VAL A 35 8.15 12.03 6.30
CA VAL A 35 7.34 11.66 7.47
C VAL A 35 7.71 12.51 8.69
N GLU A 36 8.99 12.83 8.87
CA GLU A 36 9.48 13.69 9.96
C GLU A 36 8.84 15.08 9.93
N LYS A 37 8.62 15.66 8.74
CA LYS A 37 7.95 16.96 8.57
C LYS A 37 6.47 16.96 8.97
N GLY A 38 5.88 15.79 9.18
CA GLY A 38 4.47 15.63 9.51
C GLY A 38 3.65 15.11 8.32
N LEU A 39 2.52 14.47 8.64
CA LEU A 39 1.60 13.88 7.68
C LEU A 39 0.22 14.51 7.84
N ASN A 40 -0.40 14.86 6.72
CA ASN A 40 -1.81 15.25 6.70
C ASN A 40 -2.71 14.04 6.57
N ASP A 41 -3.95 14.15 7.06
CA ASP A 41 -4.96 13.12 6.84
C ASP A 41 -5.24 12.91 5.35
N LEU A 42 -5.51 11.66 4.99
CA LEU A 42 -5.67 11.24 3.61
C LEU A 42 -7.15 11.06 3.29
N SER A 43 -7.63 11.70 2.22
CA SER A 43 -8.96 11.38 1.69
C SER A 43 -8.93 10.05 0.94
N VAL A 44 -9.65 9.07 1.47
CA VAL A 44 -9.75 7.70 0.94
C VAL A 44 -11.07 7.43 0.20
N SER A 45 -11.85 8.47 -0.08
CA SER A 45 -13.02 8.38 -0.95
C SER A 45 -13.15 9.61 -1.87
N ARG A 46 -13.94 9.47 -2.93
CA ARG A 46 -14.42 10.55 -3.80
C ARG A 46 -15.94 10.44 -3.93
N THR A 47 -16.62 11.50 -4.34
CA THR A 47 -18.04 11.37 -4.70
C THR A 47 -18.15 10.52 -5.95
N ARG A 48 -19.27 9.81 -6.09
CA ARG A 48 -19.53 8.89 -7.20
C ARG A 48 -19.50 9.59 -8.55
N GLU A 49 -20.00 10.83 -8.61
CA GLU A 49 -20.01 11.66 -9.81
C GLU A 49 -18.59 12.05 -10.24
N ALA A 50 -17.70 12.34 -9.28
CA ALA A 50 -16.32 12.75 -9.57
C ALA A 50 -15.49 11.63 -10.20
N VAL A 51 -15.91 10.37 -10.05
CA VAL A 51 -15.27 9.19 -10.65
C VAL A 51 -16.10 8.59 -11.77
N GLN A 52 -17.15 9.29 -12.23
CA GLN A 52 -18.01 8.86 -13.33
C GLN A 52 -18.54 7.43 -13.16
N ASP A 53 -18.99 7.09 -11.94
CA ASP A 53 -19.48 5.76 -11.57
C ASP A 53 -18.48 4.59 -11.71
N TRP A 54 -17.20 4.88 -12.02
CA TRP A 54 -16.18 3.88 -12.30
C TRP A 54 -15.18 3.70 -11.14
N ALA A 55 -15.66 3.18 -10.02
CA ALA A 55 -14.84 2.79 -8.88
C ALA A 55 -15.63 1.90 -7.90
N ILE A 56 -14.92 1.27 -6.96
CA ILE A 56 -15.53 0.45 -5.92
C ILE A 56 -16.37 1.33 -4.97
N PRO A 57 -17.67 1.04 -4.72
CA PRO A 57 -18.49 1.79 -3.78
C PRO A 57 -17.95 1.70 -2.35
N VAL A 58 -18.06 2.77 -1.57
CA VAL A 58 -17.77 2.72 -0.13
C VAL A 58 -18.83 1.85 0.55
N PRO A 59 -18.46 0.85 1.36
CA PRO A 59 -19.42 0.02 2.10
C PRO A 59 -20.36 0.87 2.95
N GLY A 60 -21.67 0.67 2.79
CA GLY A 60 -22.70 1.43 3.51
C GLY A 60 -22.95 2.86 3.01
N ASN A 61 -22.25 3.33 1.97
CA ASN A 61 -22.49 4.65 1.38
C ASN A 61 -22.27 4.64 -0.15
N PRO A 62 -23.32 4.41 -0.96
CA PRO A 62 -23.19 4.27 -2.42
C PRO A 62 -22.86 5.59 -3.15
N ASN A 63 -23.05 6.75 -2.51
CA ASN A 63 -22.76 8.08 -3.07
C ASN A 63 -21.26 8.41 -3.09
N HIS A 64 -20.44 7.56 -2.46
CA HIS A 64 -18.99 7.70 -2.44
C HIS A 64 -18.33 6.42 -2.97
N CYS A 65 -17.19 6.60 -3.63
CA CYS A 65 -16.35 5.52 -4.10
C CYS A 65 -14.99 5.54 -3.40
N ILE A 66 -14.41 4.35 -3.21
CA ILE A 66 -13.08 4.15 -2.64
C ILE A 66 -12.05 4.81 -3.55
N TYR A 67 -11.13 5.55 -2.94
CA TYR A 67 -10.06 6.22 -3.66
C TYR A 67 -9.01 5.22 -4.16
N VAL A 68 -8.50 5.45 -5.38
CA VAL A 68 -7.61 4.54 -6.11
C VAL A 68 -6.44 4.00 -5.31
N TRP A 69 -5.85 4.77 -4.37
CA TRP A 69 -4.70 4.25 -3.62
C TRP A 69 -5.09 3.21 -2.56
N LEU A 70 -6.28 3.30 -1.97
CA LEU A 70 -6.74 2.25 -1.06
C LEU A 70 -7.15 0.99 -1.84
N ASP A 71 -7.81 1.19 -2.99
CA ASP A 71 -8.17 0.13 -3.93
C ASP A 71 -6.92 -0.58 -4.48
N ALA A 72 -6.10 0.14 -5.24
CA ALA A 72 -4.94 -0.41 -5.92
C ALA A 72 -3.93 -1.04 -4.96
N LEU A 73 -3.61 -0.46 -3.81
CA LEU A 73 -2.64 -1.07 -2.88
C LEU A 73 -3.17 -2.38 -2.26
N SER A 74 -4.50 -2.53 -2.13
CA SER A 74 -5.11 -3.75 -1.58
C SER A 74 -4.94 -4.96 -2.49
N ASN A 75 -4.57 -4.78 -3.77
CA ASN A 75 -4.28 -5.88 -4.69
C ASN A 75 -3.25 -6.87 -4.11
N TYR A 76 -2.24 -6.38 -3.40
CA TYR A 76 -1.20 -7.24 -2.81
C TYR A 76 -1.78 -8.19 -1.77
N TYR A 77 -2.74 -7.70 -0.98
CA TYR A 77 -3.42 -8.51 0.01
C TYR A 77 -4.38 -9.51 -0.65
N THR A 78 -5.15 -9.08 -1.65
CA THR A 78 -6.02 -9.97 -2.44
C THR A 78 -5.23 -11.11 -3.08
N ALA A 79 -4.15 -10.80 -3.81
CA ALA A 79 -3.32 -11.78 -4.50
C ALA A 79 -2.67 -12.78 -3.53
N SER A 80 -2.27 -12.31 -2.33
CA SER A 80 -1.71 -13.20 -1.30
C SER A 80 -2.71 -14.24 -0.77
N ARG A 81 -4.01 -13.99 -0.95
CA ARG A 81 -5.13 -14.83 -0.51
C ARG A 81 -5.79 -15.62 -1.65
N LEU A 82 -5.28 -15.49 -2.88
CA LEU A 82 -5.92 -16.07 -4.04
C LEU A 82 -5.29 -17.42 -4.41
N ARG A 83 -6.08 -18.50 -4.38
CA ARG A 83 -5.69 -19.80 -4.92
C ARG A 83 -5.84 -19.77 -6.43
N LEU A 84 -4.78 -20.11 -7.14
CA LEU A 84 -4.76 -20.19 -8.59
C LEU A 84 -4.74 -21.64 -9.05
N GLY A 85 -5.42 -21.91 -10.16
CA GLY A 85 -5.33 -23.19 -10.86
C GLY A 85 -4.09 -23.28 -11.74
N LYS A 86 -3.93 -24.42 -12.42
CA LYS A 86 -2.73 -24.68 -13.23
C LYS A 86 -2.60 -23.75 -14.44
N SER A 87 -3.72 -23.21 -14.93
CA SER A 87 -3.77 -22.25 -16.04
C SER A 87 -3.77 -20.79 -15.58
N GLY A 88 -3.61 -20.53 -14.28
CA GLY A 88 -3.60 -19.18 -13.71
C GLY A 88 -4.98 -18.58 -13.46
N GLU A 89 -6.04 -19.36 -13.62
CA GLU A 89 -7.41 -18.97 -13.28
C GLU A 89 -7.59 -18.86 -11.75
N GLU A 90 -8.40 -17.88 -11.34
CA GLU A 90 -8.75 -17.66 -9.94
C GLU A 90 -9.75 -18.73 -9.48
N LEU A 91 -9.37 -19.54 -8.50
CA LEU A 91 -10.21 -20.63 -8.01
C LEU A 91 -10.94 -20.28 -6.71
N GLU A 92 -10.24 -19.64 -5.78
CA GLU A 92 -10.73 -19.41 -4.43
C GLU A 92 -10.01 -18.24 -3.79
N LEU A 93 -10.75 -17.34 -3.14
CA LEU A 93 -10.20 -16.33 -2.24
C LEU A 93 -10.30 -16.86 -0.80
N VAL A 94 -9.17 -17.19 -0.17
CA VAL A 94 -9.18 -17.68 1.21
C VAL A 94 -9.42 -16.54 2.20
N GLU A 95 -10.08 -16.82 3.31
CA GLU A 95 -10.39 -15.81 4.34
C GLU A 95 -9.12 -15.28 5.04
N ASP A 96 -8.20 -16.17 5.38
CA ASP A 96 -7.00 -15.84 6.14
C ASP A 96 -5.74 -15.92 5.28
N HIS A 97 -4.97 -14.84 5.22
CA HIS A 97 -3.71 -14.75 4.45
C HIS A 97 -2.66 -15.78 4.88
N ARG A 98 -2.75 -16.31 6.11
CA ARG A 98 -1.83 -17.31 6.65
C ARG A 98 -1.98 -18.68 5.99
N VAL A 99 -3.14 -18.96 5.38
CA VAL A 99 -3.42 -20.25 4.72
C VAL A 99 -2.52 -20.50 3.51
N LEU A 100 -2.15 -19.43 2.78
CA LEU A 100 -1.29 -19.53 1.60
C LEU A 100 0.16 -19.13 1.87
N GLU A 101 0.48 -18.65 3.07
CA GLU A 101 1.84 -18.30 3.51
C GLU A 101 2.60 -17.31 2.59
N ARG A 102 1.87 -16.42 1.90
CA ARG A 102 2.44 -15.44 0.95
C ARG A 102 2.59 -14.03 1.52
N PHE A 103 1.82 -13.69 2.55
CA PHE A 103 1.76 -12.34 3.09
C PHE A 103 2.53 -12.24 4.42
N PRO A 104 3.32 -11.17 4.65
CA PRO A 104 3.51 -10.01 3.78
C PRO A 104 4.53 -10.28 2.66
N ALA A 105 4.57 -9.41 1.65
CA ALA A 105 5.55 -9.52 0.58
C ALA A 105 6.99 -9.40 1.10
N ASP A 106 7.87 -10.30 0.66
CA ASP A 106 9.30 -10.16 0.88
C ASP A 106 9.84 -8.91 0.16
N ILE A 107 9.42 -8.70 -1.10
CA ILE A 107 9.86 -7.57 -1.92
C ILE A 107 8.68 -7.00 -2.69
N HIS A 108 8.47 -5.68 -2.58
CA HIS A 108 7.70 -4.89 -3.54
C HIS A 108 8.66 -4.15 -4.48
N VAL A 109 8.55 -4.39 -5.79
CA VAL A 109 9.32 -3.66 -6.81
C VAL A 109 8.44 -2.59 -7.44
N ILE A 110 8.91 -1.34 -7.41
CA ILE A 110 8.15 -0.18 -7.88
C ILE A 110 9.03 0.84 -8.61
N GLY A 111 8.41 1.70 -9.41
CA GLY A 111 9.03 2.95 -9.87
C GLY A 111 9.12 3.98 -8.75
N LYS A 112 10.11 4.87 -8.81
CA LYS A 112 10.31 5.97 -7.84
C LYS A 112 9.08 6.87 -7.66
N ASP A 113 8.25 6.99 -8.67
CA ASP A 113 7.08 7.87 -8.72
C ASP A 113 5.96 7.47 -7.76
N ILE A 114 5.87 6.18 -7.43
CA ILE A 114 4.85 5.64 -6.53
C ILE A 114 5.38 5.28 -5.14
N LEU A 115 6.61 5.69 -4.81
CA LEU A 115 7.28 5.36 -3.54
C LEU A 115 6.47 5.83 -2.32
N LYS A 116 5.94 7.06 -2.32
CA LYS A 116 5.17 7.57 -1.18
C LYS A 116 3.94 6.71 -0.86
N PHE A 117 3.30 6.15 -1.88
CA PHE A 117 2.11 5.32 -1.69
C PHE A 117 2.49 3.99 -1.03
N HIS A 118 3.61 3.39 -1.43
CA HIS A 118 4.07 2.09 -0.93
C HIS A 118 4.81 2.18 0.40
N ALA A 119 5.51 3.29 0.66
CA ALA A 119 6.34 3.46 1.85
C ALA A 119 5.65 4.24 2.99
N ILE A 120 4.57 4.98 2.71
CA ILE A 120 3.85 5.78 3.71
C ILE A 120 2.40 5.32 3.83
N TYR A 121 1.64 5.31 2.74
CA TYR A 121 0.20 5.03 2.82
C TYR A 121 -0.07 3.54 3.08
N TRP A 122 0.59 2.67 2.32
CA TRP A 122 0.42 1.24 2.45
C TRP A 122 0.74 0.72 3.85
N PRO A 123 1.92 1.03 4.45
CA PRO A 123 2.22 0.57 5.79
C PRO A 123 1.26 1.17 6.81
N ALA A 124 0.82 2.43 6.66
CA ALA A 124 -0.18 3.02 7.55
C ALA A 124 -1.53 2.27 7.50
N PHE A 125 -1.99 1.87 6.30
CA PHE A 125 -3.21 1.05 6.15
C PHE A 125 -3.05 -0.32 6.83
N LEU A 126 -1.93 -0.99 6.61
CA LEU A 126 -1.64 -2.30 7.22
C LEU A 126 -1.55 -2.21 8.75
N ILE A 127 -0.84 -1.20 9.26
CA ILE A 127 -0.71 -0.89 10.69
C ILE A 127 -2.09 -0.63 11.32
N SER A 128 -3.00 0.03 10.59
CA SER A 128 -4.38 0.26 11.02
C SER A 128 -5.21 -1.02 11.04
N ALA A 129 -4.97 -1.94 10.09
CA ALA A 129 -5.67 -3.21 9.97
C ALA A 129 -5.08 -4.33 10.85
N GLY A 130 -3.97 -4.07 11.56
CA GLY A 130 -3.28 -5.10 12.35
C GLY A 130 -2.57 -6.16 11.49
N LEU A 131 -2.22 -5.82 10.25
CA LEU A 131 -1.57 -6.71 9.30
C LEU A 131 -0.04 -6.52 9.30
N PRO A 132 0.75 -7.58 8.99
CA PRO A 132 2.20 -7.47 8.94
C PRO A 132 2.67 -6.61 7.76
N LEU A 133 3.82 -5.94 7.93
CA LEU A 133 4.40 -5.03 6.94
C LEU A 133 5.28 -5.76 5.92
N PRO A 134 5.42 -5.25 4.68
CA PRO A 134 6.35 -5.81 3.70
C PRO A 134 7.79 -5.74 4.22
N LYS A 135 8.62 -6.72 3.86
CA LYS A 135 10.01 -6.75 4.34
C LYS A 135 10.88 -5.71 3.64
N THR A 136 10.73 -5.57 2.32
CA THR A 136 11.51 -4.62 1.51
C THR A 136 10.68 -3.99 0.38
N ILE A 137 10.90 -2.70 0.14
CA ILE A 137 10.39 -1.94 -1.00
C ILE A 137 11.59 -1.47 -1.83
N VAL A 138 11.68 -1.90 -3.09
CA VAL A 138 12.71 -1.50 -4.04
C VAL A 138 12.13 -0.48 -5.01
N ALA A 139 12.68 0.74 -5.03
CA ALA A 139 12.23 1.83 -5.90
C ALA A 139 13.26 2.19 -6.97
N HIS A 140 12.99 1.81 -8.23
CA HIS A 140 13.91 2.01 -9.35
C HIS A 140 13.68 3.34 -10.10
N GLY A 141 14.62 3.67 -10.99
CA GLY A 141 14.58 4.87 -11.84
C GLY A 141 13.67 4.74 -13.07
N TRP A 142 13.78 5.71 -13.97
CA TRP A 142 13.11 5.69 -15.27
C TRP A 142 14.13 5.49 -16.38
N TRP A 143 13.72 4.78 -17.43
CA TRP A 143 14.52 4.61 -18.64
C TRP A 143 14.55 5.90 -19.46
N THR A 144 15.67 6.14 -20.13
CA THR A 144 15.82 7.14 -21.19
C THR A 144 16.24 6.42 -22.48
N LYS A 145 16.03 7.06 -23.63
CA LYS A 145 16.54 6.60 -24.92
C LYS A 145 17.29 7.74 -25.56
N ASP A 146 18.49 7.45 -26.05
CA ASP A 146 19.33 8.39 -26.80
C ASP A 146 18.77 8.65 -28.21
#